data_AF-A0A1Y4MNT3-F1
#
_entry.id   AF-A0A1Y4MNT3-F1
#
_cell.length_a   1.000
_cell.length_b   1.000
_cell.length_c   1.000
_cell.angle_alpha   90.00
_cell.angle_beta   90.00
_cell.angle_gamma   90.00
#
_symmetry.space_group_name_H-M   'P 1'
#
loop_
_entity.id
_entity.type
_entity.pdbx_description
1 polymer ?
#
loop_
_entity_poly.entity_id
_entity_poly.type
_entity_poly.pdbx_seq_one_letter_code
_entity_poly.pdbx_strand_id
1 'polypeptide(L)'
;MGAFPNAVLRIIDLLAEKRDYFALYEQASLEMLSCESDGLEEKLERRAVIIDRIDSLDAQIEEACDNQPLYCRAARAVCGRGELPEEWKPVFDCAMQIRAIAGRLPDIDLQIQMRLEQERDMAMEQIKSNNRGQNAQAAKYYSAMVGGAAPRPDRFGSA
;
A
#
# COMPACT_ATOMS: atom_id res chain seq x y z
N MET A 1 -8.94 -46.47 1.81
CA MET A 1 -8.31 -45.16 1.51
C MET A 1 -9.12 -44.54 0.40
N GLY A 2 -10.01 -43.60 0.72
CA GLY A 2 -10.86 -42.94 -0.26
C GLY A 2 -10.04 -42.03 -1.16
N ALA A 3 -10.25 -42.11 -2.47
CA ALA A 3 -9.66 -41.17 -3.41
C ALA A 3 -10.17 -39.76 -3.06
N PHE A 4 -9.26 -38.84 -2.74
CA PHE A 4 -9.62 -37.43 -2.57
C PHE A 4 -10.27 -36.94 -3.88
N PRO A 5 -11.46 -36.31 -3.84
CA PRO A 5 -12.08 -35.80 -5.05
C PRO A 5 -11.14 -34.81 -5.75
N ASN A 6 -11.01 -34.91 -7.07
CA ASN A 6 -10.13 -34.05 -7.89
C ASN A 6 -10.35 -32.54 -7.60
N ALA A 7 -11.61 -32.15 -7.34
CA ALA A 7 -11.97 -30.78 -6.96
C ALA A 7 -11.32 -30.30 -5.65
N VAL A 8 -11.25 -31.15 -4.62
CA VAL A 8 -10.66 -30.80 -3.32
C VAL A 8 -9.16 -30.54 -3.47
N LEU A 9 -8.44 -31.39 -4.21
CA LEU A 9 -7.02 -31.20 -4.49
C LEU A 9 -6.77 -29.90 -5.27
N ARG A 10 -7.57 -29.65 -6.32
CA ARG A 10 -7.50 -28.41 -7.08
C ARG A 10 -7.69 -27.17 -6.20
N ILE A 11 -8.65 -27.19 -5.28
CA ILE A 11 -8.88 -26.06 -4.35
C ILE A 11 -7.69 -25.89 -3.40
N ILE A 12 -7.11 -26.98 -2.91
CA ILE A 12 -5.91 -26.92 -2.06
C ILE A 12 -4.74 -26.28 -2.80
N ASP A 13 -4.51 -26.67 -4.06
CA ASP A 13 -3.45 -26.10 -4.89
C ASP A 13 -3.66 -24.60 -5.14
N LEU A 14 -4.89 -24.20 -5.48
CA LEU A 14 -5.26 -22.79 -5.66
C LEU A 14 -5.10 -21.98 -4.37
N LEU A 15 -5.45 -22.55 -3.21
CA LEU A 15 -5.26 -21.91 -1.91
C LEU A 15 -3.78 -21.80 -1.53
N ALA A 16 -2.96 -22.78 -1.88
CA ALA A 16 -1.52 -22.73 -1.67
C ALA A 16 -0.90 -21.61 -2.51
N GLU A 17 -1.26 -21.51 -3.80
CA GLU A 17 -0.82 -20.42 -4.66
C GLU A 17 -1.30 -19.06 -4.13
N LYS A 18 -2.58 -18.95 -3.73
CA LYS A 18 -3.15 -17.74 -3.16
C LYS A 18 -2.41 -17.31 -1.89
N ARG A 19 -2.06 -18.25 -1.01
CA ARG A 19 -1.26 -17.99 0.19
C ARG A 19 0.10 -17.38 -0.17
N ASP A 20 0.77 -17.90 -1.19
CA ASP A 20 2.07 -17.40 -1.61
C ASP A 20 1.95 -15.96 -2.15
N TYR A 21 0.87 -15.63 -2.87
CA TYR A 21 0.59 -14.25 -3.26
C TYR A 21 0.26 -13.33 -2.07
N PHE A 22 -0.47 -13.80 -1.06
CA PHE A 22 -0.68 -13.05 0.18
C PHE A 22 0.64 -12.78 0.91
N ALA A 23 1.57 -13.74 0.92
CA ALA A 23 2.89 -13.55 1.51
C ALA A 23 3.72 -12.54 0.71
N LEU A 24 3.65 -12.57 -0.63
CA LEU A 24 4.28 -11.56 -1.49
C LEU A 24 3.70 -10.17 -1.27
N TYR A 25 2.38 -10.07 -1.08
CA TYR A 25 1.70 -8.82 -0.78
C TYR A 25 2.15 -8.26 0.57
N GLU A 26 2.14 -9.09 1.62
CA GLU A 26 2.63 -8.72 2.94
C GLU A 26 4.07 -8.23 2.88
N GLN A 27 4.94 -8.95 2.18
CA GLN A 27 6.33 -8.58 2.00
C GLN A 27 6.48 -7.22 1.28
N ALA A 28 5.73 -6.99 0.21
CA ALA A 28 5.73 -5.70 -0.48
C ALA A 28 5.24 -4.56 0.42
N SER A 29 4.23 -4.80 1.25
CA SER A 29 3.74 -3.83 2.24
C SER A 29 4.78 -3.54 3.33
N LEU A 30 5.52 -4.54 3.82
CA LEU A 30 6.60 -4.32 4.77
C LEU A 30 7.78 -3.55 4.15
N GLU A 31 8.11 -3.82 2.89
CA GLU A 31 9.13 -3.05 2.14
C GLU A 31 8.75 -1.57 2.06
N MET A 32 7.45 -1.25 1.90
CA MET A 32 6.95 0.14 1.91
C MET A 32 7.13 0.86 3.25
N LEU A 33 7.47 0.19 4.34
CA LEU A 33 7.79 0.84 5.62
C LEU A 33 9.26 1.25 5.73
N SER A 34 10.13 0.74 4.86
CA SER A 34 11.59 0.91 4.97
C SER A 34 12.28 1.35 3.67
N CYS A 35 11.60 1.31 2.53
CA CYS A 35 12.17 1.77 1.25
C CYS A 35 12.48 3.27 1.26
N GLU A 36 13.32 3.75 0.35
CA GLU A 36 13.45 5.19 0.08
C GLU A 36 12.19 5.73 -0.62
N SER A 37 11.97 7.04 -0.57
CA SER A 37 10.76 7.69 -1.12
C SER A 37 10.55 7.38 -2.60
N ASP A 38 11.63 7.31 -3.39
CA ASP A 38 11.56 7.02 -4.84
C ASP A 38 11.18 5.56 -5.13
N GLY A 39 11.29 4.65 -4.15
CA GLY A 39 10.92 3.24 -4.29
C GLY A 39 9.45 2.95 -3.98
N LEU A 40 8.70 3.92 -3.48
CA LEU A 40 7.33 3.71 -3.01
C LEU A 40 6.35 3.39 -4.14
N GLU A 41 6.47 4.10 -5.26
CA GLU A 41 5.61 3.92 -6.45
C GLU A 41 5.72 2.48 -6.99
N GLU A 42 6.94 1.98 -7.14
CA GLU A 42 7.21 0.59 -7.56
C GLU A 42 6.52 -0.43 -6.64
N LYS A 43 6.54 -0.20 -5.31
CA LYS A 43 5.90 -1.12 -4.36
C LYS A 43 4.38 -1.06 -4.43
N LEU A 44 3.80 0.11 -4.68
CA LEU A 44 2.36 0.26 -4.91
C LEU A 44 1.91 -0.48 -6.18
N GLU A 45 2.64 -0.32 -7.28
CA GLU A 45 2.38 -1.04 -8.53
C GLU A 45 2.50 -2.56 -8.34
N ARG A 46 3.56 -3.01 -7.65
CA ARG A 46 3.75 -4.42 -7.31
C ARG A 46 2.58 -4.98 -6.50
N ARG A 47 2.08 -4.23 -5.51
CA ARG A 47 0.89 -4.62 -4.74
C ARG A 47 -0.34 -4.73 -5.62
N ALA A 48 -0.57 -3.81 -6.55
CA ALA A 48 -1.71 -3.86 -7.46
C ALA A 48 -1.70 -5.13 -8.33
N VAL A 49 -0.55 -5.46 -8.93
CA VAL A 49 -0.39 -6.69 -9.74
C VAL A 49 -0.66 -7.96 -8.90
N ILE A 50 -0.24 -7.96 -7.64
CA ILE A 50 -0.50 -9.09 -6.73
C ILE A 50 -2.00 -9.20 -6.41
N ILE A 51 -2.70 -8.08 -6.20
CA ILE A 51 -4.16 -8.08 -5.98
C ILE A 51 -4.88 -8.69 -7.18
N ASP A 52 -4.54 -8.28 -8.41
CA ASP A 52 -5.18 -8.82 -9.62
C ASP A 52 -5.04 -10.35 -9.69
N ARG A 53 -3.90 -10.88 -9.26
CA ARG A 53 -3.67 -12.32 -9.22
C ARG A 53 -4.44 -13.01 -8.11
N ILE A 54 -4.56 -12.40 -6.93
CA ILE A 54 -5.41 -12.88 -5.84
C ILE A 54 -6.87 -12.95 -6.29
N ASP A 55 -7.39 -11.91 -6.95
CA ASP A 55 -8.77 -11.85 -7.43
C ASP A 55 -9.04 -12.94 -8.48
N SER A 56 -8.08 -13.18 -9.38
CA SER A 56 -8.15 -14.29 -10.34
C SER A 56 -8.19 -15.66 -9.67
N LEU A 57 -7.43 -15.85 -8.58
CA LEU A 57 -7.45 -17.10 -7.81
C LEU A 57 -8.76 -17.26 -7.04
N ASP A 58 -9.32 -16.17 -6.51
CA ASP A 58 -10.62 -16.19 -5.84
C ASP A 58 -11.74 -16.63 -6.76
N ALA A 59 -11.78 -16.12 -8.00
CA ALA A 59 -12.74 -16.55 -9.00
C ALA A 59 -12.60 -18.06 -9.32
N GLN A 60 -11.37 -18.56 -9.46
CA GLN A 60 -11.11 -19.97 -9.73
C GLN A 60 -11.49 -20.88 -8.54
N ILE A 61 -11.27 -20.43 -7.31
CA ILE A 61 -11.68 -21.14 -6.10
C ILE A 61 -13.21 -21.19 -6.01
N GLU A 62 -13.90 -20.08 -6.28
CA GLU A 62 -15.36 -20.01 -6.27
C GLU A 62 -15.98 -20.94 -7.32
N GLU A 63 -15.42 -20.96 -8.53
CA GLU A 63 -15.80 -21.91 -9.59
C GLU A 63 -15.56 -23.36 -9.15
N ALA A 64 -14.39 -23.67 -8.57
CA ALA A 64 -14.04 -25.01 -8.12
C ALA A 64 -14.90 -25.51 -6.94
N CYS A 65 -15.47 -24.58 -6.15
CA CYS A 65 -16.44 -24.91 -5.10
C CYS A 65 -17.83 -25.26 -5.66
N ASP A 66 -18.06 -25.10 -6.97
CA ASP A 66 -19.33 -25.39 -7.66
C ASP A 66 -20.54 -24.72 -7.00
N ASN A 67 -20.35 -23.49 -6.52
CA ASN A 67 -21.34 -22.71 -5.76
C ASN A 67 -21.95 -23.44 -4.54
N GLN A 68 -21.32 -24.50 -4.03
CA GLN A 68 -21.81 -25.18 -2.83
C GLN A 68 -21.49 -24.31 -1.60
N PRO A 69 -22.51 -23.79 -0.87
CA PRO A 69 -22.28 -22.76 0.14
C PRO A 69 -21.32 -23.17 1.26
N LEU A 70 -21.39 -24.42 1.72
CA LEU A 70 -20.50 -24.92 2.77
C LEU A 70 -19.03 -24.95 2.32
N TYR A 71 -18.77 -25.30 1.07
CA TYR A 71 -17.43 -25.44 0.50
C TYR A 71 -16.80 -24.09 0.20
N CYS A 72 -17.58 -23.15 -0.35
CA CYS A 72 -17.16 -21.75 -0.47
C CYS A 72 -16.80 -21.16 0.91
N ARG A 73 -17.58 -21.49 1.95
CA ARG A 73 -17.28 -21.06 3.32
C ARG A 73 -16.02 -21.72 3.90
N ALA A 74 -15.77 -22.99 3.58
CA ALA A 74 -14.54 -23.69 3.95
C ALA A 74 -13.31 -23.03 3.32
N ALA A 75 -13.35 -22.78 2.00
CA ALA A 75 -12.26 -22.14 1.26
C ALA A 75 -12.00 -20.68 1.67
N ARG A 76 -12.97 -20.03 2.33
CA ARG A 76 -12.84 -18.69 2.93
C ARG A 76 -12.54 -18.73 4.43
N ALA A 77 -12.48 -19.92 5.05
CA ALA A 77 -12.33 -20.11 6.50
C ALA A 77 -13.36 -19.33 7.35
N VAL A 78 -14.63 -19.33 6.93
CA VAL A 78 -15.76 -18.63 7.61
C VAL A 78 -16.86 -19.60 8.12
N CYS A 79 -16.52 -20.87 8.29
CA CYS A 79 -17.34 -21.88 8.96
C CYS A 79 -16.58 -22.53 10.12
N GLY A 80 -17.26 -23.33 10.93
CA GLY A 80 -16.59 -24.16 11.93
C GLY A 80 -15.89 -25.34 11.27
N ARG A 81 -14.61 -25.59 11.59
CA ARG A 81 -13.87 -26.76 11.10
C ARG A 81 -14.57 -28.10 11.39
N GLY A 82 -15.29 -28.18 12.52
CA GLY A 82 -16.07 -29.36 12.92
C GLY A 82 -17.34 -29.60 12.12
N GLU A 83 -17.80 -28.61 11.33
CA GLU A 83 -18.96 -28.72 10.44
C GLU A 83 -18.60 -29.40 9.11
N LEU A 84 -17.30 -29.57 8.84
CA LEU A 84 -16.80 -30.05 7.55
C LEU A 84 -16.60 -31.57 7.53
N PRO A 85 -16.93 -32.23 6.41
CA PRO A 85 -16.45 -33.58 6.13
C PRO A 85 -14.93 -33.67 6.25
N GLU A 86 -14.39 -34.83 6.64
CA GLU A 86 -12.93 -35.03 6.84
C GLU A 86 -12.11 -34.62 5.61
N GLU A 87 -12.62 -34.87 4.40
CA GLU A 87 -11.99 -34.52 3.13
C GLU A 87 -11.87 -33.00 2.90
N TRP A 88 -12.73 -32.18 3.50
CA TRP A 88 -12.74 -30.72 3.35
C TRP A 88 -11.99 -29.97 4.46
N LYS A 89 -11.60 -30.65 5.55
CA LYS A 89 -10.81 -30.03 6.61
C LYS A 89 -9.46 -29.48 6.13
N PRO A 90 -8.71 -30.15 5.23
CA PRO A 90 -7.48 -29.58 4.68
C PRO A 90 -7.70 -28.27 3.91
N VAL A 91 -8.82 -28.13 3.18
CA VAL A 91 -9.18 -26.88 2.49
C VAL A 91 -9.34 -25.74 3.50
N PHE A 92 -10.07 -25.99 4.59
CA PHE A 92 -10.21 -25.03 5.68
C PHE A 92 -8.88 -24.67 6.33
N ASP A 93 -8.02 -25.67 6.58
CA ASP A 93 -6.71 -25.46 7.20
C ASP A 93 -5.80 -24.60 6.30
N CYS A 94 -5.82 -24.81 4.98
CA CYS A 94 -5.14 -23.94 4.01
C CYS A 94 -5.71 -22.51 4.01
N ALA A 95 -7.03 -22.35 3.98
CA ALA A 95 -7.68 -21.05 4.03
C ALA A 95 -7.37 -20.28 5.33
N MET A 96 -7.23 -20.98 6.46
CA MET A 96 -6.81 -20.39 7.74
C MET A 96 -5.39 -19.82 7.70
N GLN A 97 -4.47 -20.42 6.94
CA GLN A 97 -3.11 -19.87 6.76
C GLN A 97 -3.16 -18.51 6.04
N ILE A 98 -3.98 -18.39 5.00
CA ILE A 98 -4.21 -17.12 4.31
C ILE A 98 -4.81 -16.10 5.27
N ARG A 99 -5.82 -16.49 6.05
CA ARG A 99 -6.47 -15.61 7.03
C ARG A 99 -5.50 -15.10 8.09
N ALA A 100 -4.53 -15.91 8.50
CA ALA A 100 -3.48 -15.49 9.43
C ALA A 100 -2.60 -14.38 8.83
N ILE A 101 -2.26 -14.45 7.53
CA ILE A 101 -1.54 -13.39 6.82
C ILE A 101 -2.42 -12.14 6.69
N ALA A 102 -3.64 -12.31 6.17
CA ALA A 102 -4.59 -11.22 5.97
C ALA A 102 -4.89 -10.47 7.28
N GLY A 103 -4.91 -11.16 8.42
CA GLY A 103 -5.15 -10.55 9.73
C GLY A 103 -4.08 -9.55 10.18
N ARG A 104 -2.86 -9.59 9.62
CA ARG A 104 -1.77 -8.64 9.94
C ARG A 104 -1.77 -7.41 9.04
N LEU A 105 -2.38 -7.50 7.86
CA LEU A 105 -2.36 -6.43 6.86
C LEU A 105 -2.97 -5.10 7.33
N PRO A 106 -4.08 -5.05 8.09
CA PRO A 106 -4.66 -3.78 8.53
C PRO A 106 -3.69 -2.93 9.35
N ASP A 107 -2.93 -3.55 10.26
CA ASP A 107 -1.94 -2.85 11.08
C ASP A 107 -0.74 -2.36 10.25
N ILE A 108 -0.34 -3.13 9.24
CA ILE A 108 0.71 -2.74 8.31
C ILE A 108 0.23 -1.57 7.43
N ASP A 109 -0.99 -1.65 6.90
CA ASP A 109 -1.58 -0.60 6.06
C ASP A 109 -1.75 0.72 6.81
N LEU A 110 -2.13 0.67 8.10
CA LEU A 110 -2.15 1.85 8.96
C LEU A 110 -0.77 2.49 9.11
N GLN A 111 0.27 1.67 9.33
CA GLN A 111 1.65 2.17 9.45
C GLN A 111 2.14 2.79 8.13
N ILE A 112 1.80 2.19 6.99
CA ILE A 112 2.11 2.75 5.67
C ILE A 112 1.43 4.10 5.52
N GLN A 113 0.13 4.21 5.83
CA GLN A 113 -0.60 5.47 5.73
C GLN A 113 0.06 6.57 6.59
N MET A 114 0.39 6.27 7.85
CA MET A 114 1.05 7.22 8.75
C MET A 114 2.40 7.69 8.19
N ARG A 115 3.19 6.78 7.61
CA ARG A 115 4.46 7.12 6.96
C ARG A 115 4.23 8.07 5.77
N LEU A 116 3.27 7.77 4.90
CA LEU A 116 2.95 8.62 3.73
C LEU A 116 2.53 10.03 4.13
N GLU A 117 1.74 10.15 5.20
CA GLU A 117 1.34 11.45 5.74
C GLU A 117 2.55 12.24 6.26
N GLN A 118 3.49 11.59 6.95
CA GLN A 118 4.72 12.22 7.40
C GLN A 118 5.60 12.69 6.23
N GLU A 119 5.79 11.86 5.20
CA GLU A 119 6.57 12.22 4.02
C GLU A 119 5.95 13.41 3.27
N ARG A 120 4.61 13.42 3.13
CA ARG A 120 3.87 14.56 2.57
C ARG A 120 4.10 15.84 3.38
N ASP A 121 4.02 15.76 4.70
CA ASP A 121 4.16 16.94 5.57
C ASP A 121 5.59 17.49 5.53
N MET A 122 6.60 16.62 5.48
CA MET A 122 8.00 17.00 5.29
C MET A 122 8.23 17.69 3.95
N ALA A 123 7.71 17.13 2.85
CA ALA A 123 7.79 17.74 1.52
C ALA A 123 7.12 19.13 1.50
N MET A 124 5.96 19.27 2.15
CA MET A 124 5.26 20.54 2.26
C MET A 124 6.07 21.60 3.03
N GLU A 125 6.75 21.21 4.11
CA GLU A 125 7.60 22.13 4.88
C GLU A 125 8.87 22.54 4.11
N GLN A 126 9.45 21.62 3.32
CA GLN A 126 10.55 21.95 2.40
C GLN A 126 10.11 22.98 1.35
N ILE A 127 8.91 22.83 0.77
CA ILE A 127 8.36 23.82 -0.17
C ILE A 127 8.18 25.18 0.50
N LYS A 128 7.60 25.22 1.71
CA LYS A 128 7.40 26.46 2.47
C LYS A 128 8.73 27.15 2.79
N SER A 129 9.73 26.40 3.24
CA SER A 129 11.05 26.95 3.59
C SER A 129 11.79 27.49 2.37
N ASN A 130 11.76 26.79 1.23
CA ASN A 130 12.34 27.26 -0.02
C ASN A 130 11.67 28.56 -0.52
N ASN A 131 10.34 28.62 -0.48
CA ASN A 131 9.59 29.81 -0.88
C ASN A 131 9.84 31.01 0.06
N ARG A 132 9.99 30.77 1.37
CA ARG A 132 10.37 31.82 2.33
C ARG A 132 11.78 32.35 2.07
N GLY A 133 12.74 31.47 1.74
CA GLY A 133 14.12 31.85 1.40
C GLY A 133 14.21 32.73 0.15
N GLN A 134 13.49 32.36 -0.92
CA GLN A 134 13.44 33.13 -2.16
C GLN A 134 12.75 34.49 -1.97
N ASN A 135 11.63 34.55 -1.24
CA ASN A 135 10.95 35.81 -0.92
C ASN A 135 11.81 36.72 -0.03
N ALA A 136 12.55 36.16 0.93
CA ALA A 136 13.48 36.92 1.77
C ALA A 136 14.65 37.51 0.96
N GLN A 137 15.14 36.81 -0.06
CA GLN A 137 16.21 37.29 -0.93
C GLN A 137 15.71 38.36 -1.91
N ALA A 138 14.53 38.16 -2.50
CA ALA A 138 13.87 39.17 -3.34
C ALA A 138 13.55 40.47 -2.57
N ALA A 139 13.11 40.38 -1.32
CA ALA A 139 12.87 41.56 -0.47
C ALA A 139 14.16 42.33 -0.14
N LYS A 140 15.29 41.64 0.02
CA LYS A 140 16.61 42.29 0.18
C LYS A 140 17.05 43.03 -1.08
N TYR A 141 16.86 42.44 -2.26
CA TYR A 141 17.15 43.12 -3.53
C TYR A 141 16.25 44.34 -3.75
N TYR A 142 14.94 44.23 -3.49
CA TYR A 142 14.03 45.38 -3.58
C TYR A 142 14.37 46.48 -2.56
N SER A 143 14.70 46.14 -1.31
CA SER A 143 15.15 47.14 -0.32
C SER A 143 16.47 47.81 -0.72
N ALA A 144 17.41 47.07 -1.31
CA ALA A 144 18.66 47.65 -1.81
C ALA A 144 18.46 48.58 -3.02
N MET A 145 17.47 48.26 -3.88
CA MET A 145 17.14 49.06 -5.06
C MET A 145 16.31 50.31 -4.73
N VAL A 146 15.45 50.25 -3.70
CA VAL A 146 14.63 51.38 -3.22
C VAL A 146 15.37 52.26 -2.20
N GLY A 147 16.38 51.72 -1.51
CA GLY A 147 17.25 52.45 -0.58
C GLY A 147 18.43 53.20 -1.24
N GLY A 148 18.64 53.01 -2.54
CA GLY A 148 19.58 53.80 -3.33
C GLY A 148 19.04 55.21 -3.56
N ALA A 149 19.34 56.12 -2.63
CA ALA A 149 19.03 57.53 -2.75
C ALA A 149 19.53 58.08 -4.10
N ALA A 150 18.59 58.46 -4.96
CA ALA A 150 18.89 59.30 -6.12
C ALA A 150 19.59 60.58 -5.61
N PRO A 151 20.72 61.00 -6.22
CA PRO A 151 21.36 62.24 -5.82
C PRO A 151 20.37 63.39 -6.06
N ARG A 152 20.02 64.11 -5.00
CA ARG A 152 19.23 65.34 -5.10
C ARG A 152 19.99 66.31 -6.01
N PRO A 153 19.36 66.93 -7.02
CA PRO A 153 20.01 67.98 -7.78
C PRO A 153 20.31 69.15 -6.84
N ASP A 154 21.59 69.50 -6.72
CA ASP A 154 22.05 70.67 -5.98
C ASP A 154 21.37 71.92 -6.55
N ARG A 155 20.54 72.55 -5.72
CA ARG A 155 19.95 73.84 -5.99
C ARG A 155 21.01 74.90 -5.67
N PHE A 156 21.93 75.14 -6.60
CA PHE A 156 22.82 76.29 -6.52
C PHE A 156 22.00 77.58 -6.61
N GLY A 157 22.07 78.39 -5.55
CA GLY A 157 21.46 79.70 -5.48
C GLY A 157 22.27 80.76 -6.24
N SER A 158 21.50 81.69 -6.82
CA SER A 158 21.75 83.12 -7.01
C SER A 158 23.09 83.64 -7.54
N ALA A 159 23.01 84.27 -8.71
CA ALA A 159 23.47 85.65 -8.93
C ALA A 159 22.47 86.36 -9.85
#